data_AF-A0A961YKF6-F1
#
_entry.id   AF-A0A961YKF6-F1
#
_cell.length_a   1.000
_cell.length_b   1.000
_cell.length_c   1.000
_cell.angle_alpha   90.00
_cell.angle_beta   90.00
_cell.angle_gamma   90.00
#
_symmetry.space_group_name_H-M   'P 1'
#
loop_
_entity.id
_entity.type
_entity.pdbx_description
1 polymer ?
#
loop_
_entity_poly.entity_id
_entity_poly.type
_entity_poly.pdbx_seq_one_letter_code
_entity_poly.pdbx_strand_id
1 'polypeptide(L)'
;MDGPLDGEILTGRDLTVVESRERTVRRKFWSKFRSVVGRIPFARDLLAAYFCAMDPKTPFRVRATLLGALVYFIMPIDALPDIIAVLGYTDDAAVLFAAIRAVSGAMKAEHYDKAEAALREPASNPA
;
A
#
# COMPACT_ATOMS: atom_id res chain seq x y z
N MET A 1 -24.23 9.12 17.80
CA MET A 1 -22.91 9.55 18.29
C MET A 1 -21.94 9.25 17.18
N ASP A 2 -21.80 10.16 16.22
CA ASP A 2 -20.73 10.08 15.23
C ASP A 2 -20.31 11.53 14.97
N GLY A 3 -19.14 11.88 15.50
CA GLY A 3 -18.58 13.23 15.43
C GLY A 3 -18.23 13.64 13.99
N PRO A 4 -17.80 14.91 13.80
CA PRO A 4 -17.77 15.59 12.51
C PRO A 4 -16.83 14.91 11.50
N LEU A 5 -17.30 14.72 10.26
CA LEU A 5 -16.66 13.94 9.18
C LEU A 5 -16.05 14.84 8.09
N ASP A 6 -15.40 15.94 8.44
CA ASP A 6 -15.00 16.92 7.41
C ASP A 6 -13.97 17.99 7.85
N GLY A 7 -13.45 17.91 9.08
CA GLY A 7 -12.74 19.04 9.71
C GLY A 7 -11.27 18.84 10.10
N GLU A 8 -10.57 17.80 9.62
CA GLU A 8 -9.13 17.67 9.92
C GLU A 8 -8.36 18.66 9.04
N ILE A 9 -7.93 19.79 9.62
CA ILE A 9 -7.06 20.77 8.96
C ILE A 9 -5.74 20.06 8.63
N LEU A 10 -5.65 19.49 7.43
CA LEU A 10 -4.43 18.87 6.93
C LEU A 10 -3.33 19.92 6.92
N THR A 11 -2.28 19.69 7.69
CA THR A 11 -1.17 20.62 7.72
C THR A 11 -0.35 20.47 6.44
N GLY A 12 0.38 21.51 6.03
CA GLY A 12 1.33 21.38 4.91
C GLY A 12 2.37 20.28 5.14
N ARG A 13 2.66 19.94 6.40
CA ARG A 13 3.54 18.80 6.75
C ARG A 13 2.91 17.46 6.40
N ASP A 14 1.62 17.27 6.58
CA ASP A 14 0.95 16.00 6.30
C ASP A 14 0.94 15.69 4.78
N LEU A 15 0.72 16.72 3.96
CA LEU A 15 0.77 16.60 2.50
C LEU A 15 2.18 16.22 2.01
N THR A 16 3.22 16.90 2.50
CA THR A 16 4.62 16.63 2.10
C THR A 16 5.09 15.23 2.49
N VAL A 17 4.65 14.71 3.64
CA VAL A 17 4.94 13.33 4.07
C VAL A 17 4.30 12.33 3.11
N VAL A 18 3.03 12.53 2.75
CA VAL A 18 2.31 11.68 1.81
C VAL A 18 2.96 11.68 0.42
N GLU A 19 3.33 12.85 -0.11
CA GLU A 19 4.01 12.99 -1.40
C GLU A 19 5.38 12.28 -1.41
N SER A 20 6.15 12.40 -0.33
CA SER A 20 7.46 11.73 -0.18
C SER A 20 7.32 10.20 -0.16
N ARG A 21 6.31 9.69 0.56
CA ARG A 21 5.98 8.26 0.59
C ARG A 21 5.52 7.78 -0.78
N GLU A 22 4.64 8.51 -1.45
CA GLU A 22 4.19 8.20 -2.81
C GLU A 22 5.37 8.06 -3.77
N ARG A 23 6.28 9.04 -3.78
CA ARG A 23 7.49 9.01 -4.63
C ARG A 23 8.34 7.76 -4.35
N THR A 24 8.50 7.40 -3.08
CA THR A 24 9.25 6.22 -2.67
C THR A 24 8.59 4.93 -3.15
N VAL A 25 7.27 4.83 -2.98
CA VAL A 25 6.45 3.70 -3.44
C VAL A 25 6.53 3.56 -4.96
N ARG A 26 6.28 4.63 -5.72
CA ARG A 26 6.37 4.62 -7.19
C ARG A 26 7.69 4.06 -7.69
N ARG A 27 8.80 4.46 -7.06
CA ARG A 27 10.16 4.07 -7.48
C ARG A 27 10.49 2.61 -7.17
N LYS A 28 10.07 2.08 -6.00
CA LYS A 28 10.55 0.78 -5.50
C LYS A 28 9.52 -0.35 -5.58
N PHE A 29 8.23 -0.02 -5.65
CA PHE A 29 7.14 -0.99 -5.59
C PHE A 29 7.28 -2.10 -6.61
N TRP A 30 7.44 -1.76 -7.89
CA TRP A 30 7.47 -2.74 -8.96
C TRP A 30 8.66 -3.70 -8.88
N SER A 31 9.82 -3.22 -8.44
CA SER A 31 10.99 -4.09 -8.22
C SER A 31 10.72 -5.12 -7.13
N LYS A 32 10.20 -4.67 -5.97
CA LYS A 32 9.84 -5.56 -4.87
C LYS A 32 8.71 -6.51 -5.27
N PHE A 33 7.63 -6.00 -5.85
CA PHE A 33 6.47 -6.77 -6.29
C PHE A 33 6.87 -7.93 -7.21
N ARG A 34 7.67 -7.69 -8.25
CA ARG A 34 8.13 -8.75 -9.17
C ARG A 34 8.91 -9.86 -8.47
N SER A 35 9.66 -9.55 -7.41
CA SER A 35 10.41 -10.57 -6.65
C SER A 35 9.52 -11.49 -5.81
N VAL A 36 8.30 -11.07 -5.48
CA VAL A 36 7.42 -11.80 -4.55
C VAL A 36 6.08 -12.22 -5.16
N VAL A 37 5.68 -11.68 -6.32
CA VAL A 37 4.36 -11.90 -6.95
C VAL A 37 4.01 -13.38 -7.12
N GLY A 38 4.97 -14.22 -7.49
CA GLY A 38 4.76 -15.67 -7.64
C GLY A 38 4.69 -16.45 -6.32
N ARG A 39 4.88 -15.79 -5.17
CA ARG A 39 4.89 -16.41 -3.83
C ARG A 39 3.75 -15.93 -2.93
N ILE A 40 3.08 -14.83 -3.28
CA ILE A 40 2.02 -14.23 -2.45
C ILE A 40 0.63 -14.50 -3.06
N PRO A 41 -0.34 -15.05 -2.30
CA PRO A 41 -1.67 -15.35 -2.81
C PRO A 41 -2.56 -14.10 -2.98
N PHE A 42 -2.11 -12.94 -2.50
CA PHE A 42 -2.83 -11.66 -2.51
C PHE A 42 -2.18 -10.62 -3.44
N ALA A 43 -1.45 -11.06 -4.47
CA ALA A 43 -0.80 -10.17 -5.44
C ALA A 43 -1.77 -9.15 -6.07
N ARG A 44 -2.99 -9.59 -6.36
CA ARG A 44 -4.08 -8.76 -6.88
C ARG A 44 -4.45 -7.63 -5.93
N ASP A 45 -4.69 -7.93 -4.66
CA ASP A 45 -5.07 -6.93 -3.65
C ASP A 45 -3.91 -5.95 -3.38
N LEU A 46 -2.67 -6.43 -3.41
CA LEU A 46 -1.50 -5.57 -3.26
C LEU A 46 -1.35 -4.57 -4.42
N LEU A 47 -1.63 -4.99 -5.66
CA LEU A 47 -1.66 -4.09 -6.81
C LEU A 47 -2.84 -3.12 -6.75
N ALA A 48 -4.03 -3.58 -6.35
CA ALA A 48 -5.18 -2.71 -6.16
C ALA A 48 -4.88 -1.63 -5.10
N ALA A 49 -4.19 -2.00 -4.02
CA ALA A 49 -3.74 -1.07 -2.98
C ALA A 49 -2.76 -0.02 -3.53
N TYR A 50 -1.82 -0.44 -4.39
CA TYR A 50 -0.93 0.48 -5.11
C TYR A 50 -1.72 1.47 -5.97
N PHE A 51 -2.64 0.99 -6.82
CA PHE A 51 -3.43 1.88 -7.68
C PHE A 51 -4.34 2.81 -6.88
N CYS A 52 -4.91 2.34 -5.77
CA CYS A 52 -5.71 3.15 -4.86
C CYS A 52 -4.88 4.28 -4.22
N ALA A 53 -3.65 3.98 -3.80
CA ALA A 53 -2.74 4.95 -3.22
C ALA A 53 -2.28 6.03 -4.22
N MET A 54 -2.20 5.68 -5.51
CA MET A 54 -1.82 6.59 -6.58
C MET A 54 -2.99 7.42 -7.13
N ASP A 55 -4.23 7.10 -6.76
CA ASP A 55 -5.41 7.82 -7.22
C ASP A 55 -5.61 9.11 -6.40
N PRO A 56 -5.56 10.31 -7.03
CA PRO A 56 -5.82 11.57 -6.34
C PRO A 56 -7.26 11.71 -5.83
N LYS A 57 -8.21 10.89 -6.32
CA LYS A 57 -9.60 10.86 -5.84
C LYS A 57 -9.76 10.05 -4.56
N THR A 58 -8.73 9.32 -4.12
CA THR A 58 -8.75 8.57 -2.87
C THR A 58 -8.68 9.53 -1.69
N PRO A 59 -9.58 9.42 -0.68
CA PRO A 59 -9.54 10.26 0.51
C PRO A 59 -8.15 10.25 1.17
N PHE A 60 -7.69 11.42 1.63
CA PHE A 60 -6.32 11.58 2.14
C PHE A 60 -5.94 10.53 3.19
N ARG A 61 -6.81 10.29 4.18
CA ARG A 61 -6.58 9.29 5.23
C ARG A 61 -6.34 7.89 4.68
N VAL A 62 -7.17 7.47 3.72
CA VAL A 62 -7.03 6.17 3.05
C VAL A 62 -5.69 6.11 2.32
N ARG A 63 -5.37 7.16 1.56
CA ARG A 63 -4.14 7.28 0.78
C ARG A 63 -2.90 7.23 1.67
N ALA A 64 -2.91 7.96 2.78
CA ALA A 64 -1.82 8.00 3.75
C ALA A 64 -1.58 6.62 4.40
N THR A 65 -2.65 5.90 4.76
CA THR A 65 -2.58 4.55 5.31
C THR A 65 -2.03 3.56 4.29
N LEU A 66 -2.55 3.57 3.06
CA LEU A 66 -2.06 2.70 1.99
C LEU A 66 -0.59 2.96 1.66
N LEU A 67 -0.18 4.23 1.56
CA LEU A 67 1.21 4.58 1.35
C LEU A 67 2.10 4.15 2.52
N GLY A 68 1.62 4.22 3.77
CA GLY A 68 2.32 3.65 4.92
C GLY A 68 2.56 2.14 4.77
N ALA A 69 1.52 1.39 4.44
CA ALA A 69 1.61 -0.06 4.21
C ALA A 69 2.49 -0.42 3.02
N LEU A 70 2.42 0.34 1.93
CA LEU A 70 3.25 0.13 0.73
C LEU A 70 4.72 0.51 0.99
N VAL A 71 5.00 1.54 1.80
CA VAL A 71 6.36 1.85 2.25
C VAL A 71 6.90 0.70 3.09
N TYR A 72 6.10 0.14 3.99
CA TYR A 72 6.49 -1.05 4.76
C TYR A 72 6.82 -2.23 3.82
N PHE A 73 6.01 -2.47 2.79
CA PHE A 73 6.24 -3.54 1.81
C PHE A 73 7.55 -3.41 1.02
N ILE A 74 7.93 -2.19 0.59
CA ILE A 74 9.10 -1.94 -0.26
C ILE A 74 10.41 -1.74 0.50
N MET A 75 10.37 -1.61 1.82
CA MET A 75 11.58 -1.50 2.63
C MET A 75 12.32 -2.85 2.67
N PRO A 76 13.67 -2.84 2.69
CA PRO A 76 14.44 -4.05 2.95
C PRO A 76 14.08 -4.60 4.32
N ILE A 77 14.09 -5.94 4.45
CA ILE A 77 13.70 -6.67 5.65
C ILE A 77 14.50 -6.22 6.89
N ASP A 78 15.68 -5.61 6.71
CA ASP A 78 16.48 -4.97 7.77
C ASP A 78 15.78 -3.84 8.56
N ALA A 79 14.57 -3.38 8.18
CA ALA A 79 13.75 -2.45 8.97
C ALA A 79 12.70 -3.15 9.88
N LEU A 80 12.60 -4.49 9.80
CA LEU A 80 11.78 -5.33 10.67
C LEU A 80 12.37 -5.71 12.04
N PRO A 81 13.71 -5.78 12.26
CA PRO A 81 14.24 -6.45 13.45
C PRO A 81 13.80 -5.79 14.77
N ASP A 82 13.60 -4.48 14.82
CA ASP A 82 13.20 -3.78 16.06
C ASP A 82 11.71 -3.96 16.44
N ILE A 83 10.82 -4.26 15.49
CA ILE A 83 9.38 -4.47 15.76
C ILE A 83 9.06 -5.96 15.89
N ILE A 84 9.74 -6.82 15.13
CA ILE A 84 9.56 -8.28 15.16
C ILE A 84 10.20 -8.91 16.41
N ALA A 85 11.30 -8.36 16.94
CA ALA A 85 11.91 -8.89 18.15
C ALA A 85 10.99 -8.89 19.39
N VAL A 86 9.89 -8.11 19.37
CA VAL A 86 8.92 -8.01 20.48
C VAL A 86 7.75 -9.01 20.34
N LEU A 87 7.43 -9.48 19.12
CA LEU A 87 6.22 -10.25 18.82
C LEU A 87 6.61 -11.54 18.10
N GLY A 88 6.91 -12.59 18.88
CA GLY A 88 7.30 -13.89 18.34
C GLY A 88 6.34 -14.46 17.28
N TYR A 89 6.93 -15.02 16.23
CA TYR A 89 6.35 -16.02 15.31
C TYR A 89 5.05 -15.66 14.58
N THR A 90 5.04 -14.62 13.75
CA THR A 90 4.01 -14.46 12.71
C THR A 90 4.63 -14.50 11.33
N ASP A 91 4.22 -15.49 10.53
CA ASP A 91 4.57 -15.67 9.11
C ASP A 91 4.41 -14.33 8.34
N ASP A 92 5.47 -13.85 7.68
CA ASP A 92 5.58 -12.49 7.08
C ASP A 92 4.41 -12.14 6.13
N ALA A 93 3.80 -13.16 5.52
CA ALA A 93 2.65 -13.01 4.63
C ALA A 93 1.36 -12.66 5.37
N ALA A 94 1.19 -13.13 6.62
CA ALA A 94 -0.02 -12.89 7.42
C ALA A 94 -0.14 -11.43 7.87
N VAL A 95 0.97 -10.81 8.26
CA VAL A 95 1.02 -9.39 8.67
C VAL A 95 0.70 -8.49 7.47
N LEU A 96 1.31 -8.76 6.31
CA LEU A 96 1.04 -8.02 5.08
C LEU A 96 -0.41 -8.20 4.63
N PHE A 97 -0.93 -9.43 4.70
CA PHE A 97 -2.34 -9.72 4.38
C PHE A 97 -3.30 -8.99 5.30
N ALA A 98 -3.07 -8.99 6.62
CA ALA A 98 -3.91 -8.28 7.59
C ALA A 98 -3.93 -6.77 7.33
N ALA A 99 -2.78 -6.18 6.99
CA ALA A 99 -2.67 -4.76 6.63
C ALA A 99 -3.48 -4.44 5.36
N ILE A 100 -3.35 -5.25 4.31
CA ILE A 100 -4.12 -5.09 3.06
C ILE A 100 -5.63 -5.27 3.31
N ARG A 101 -6.01 -6.25 4.14
CA ARG A 101 -7.41 -6.50 4.49
C ARG A 101 -8.02 -5.33 5.26
N ALA A 102 -7.29 -4.74 6.19
CA ALA A 102 -7.74 -3.57 6.96
C ALA A 102 -8.08 -2.36 6.07
N VAL A 103 -7.42 -2.24 4.90
CA VAL A 103 -7.62 -1.12 3.96
C VAL A 103 -8.46 -1.49 2.72
N SER A 104 -8.87 -2.77 2.59
CA SER A 104 -9.64 -3.27 1.44
C SER A 104 -11.00 -2.62 1.23
N GLY A 105 -11.64 -2.14 2.30
CA GLY A 105 -12.93 -1.44 2.21
C GLY A 105 -12.86 -0.11 1.44
N ALA A 106 -11.67 0.43 1.20
CA ALA A 106 -11.48 1.65 0.43
C ALA A 106 -11.05 1.41 -1.03
N MET A 107 -10.79 0.15 -1.41
CA MET A 107 -10.37 -0.20 -2.77
C MET A 107 -11.59 -0.39 -3.67
N LYS A 108 -11.67 0.39 -4.76
CA LYS A 108 -12.78 0.35 -5.72
C LYS A 108 -12.52 -0.64 -6.86
N ALA A 109 -13.59 -1.03 -7.56
CA ALA A 109 -13.51 -1.92 -8.72
C ALA A 109 -12.48 -1.45 -9.76
N GLU A 110 -12.45 -0.15 -10.07
CA GLU A 110 -11.46 0.45 -10.98
C GLU A 110 -9.99 0.22 -10.58
N HIS A 111 -9.69 0.05 -9.29
CA HIS A 111 -8.34 -0.25 -8.81
C HIS A 111 -7.99 -1.72 -9.02
N TYR A 112 -8.99 -2.59 -8.84
CA TYR A 112 -8.90 -4.01 -9.12
C TYR A 112 -8.79 -4.31 -10.62
N ASP A 113 -9.47 -3.56 -11.47
CA ASP A 113 -9.36 -3.71 -12.93
C ASP A 113 -7.94 -3.38 -13.41
N LYS A 114 -7.35 -2.30 -12.87
CA LYS A 114 -5.94 -1.95 -13.13
C LYS A 114 -4.98 -3.02 -12.61
N ALA A 115 -5.26 -3.60 -11.44
CA ALA A 115 -4.48 -4.69 -10.88
C ALA A 115 -4.49 -5.94 -11.77
N GLU A 116 -5.66 -6.34 -12.24
CA GLU A 116 -5.83 -7.46 -13.18
C GLU A 116 -5.07 -7.23 -14.49
N ALA A 117 -5.18 -6.03 -15.07
CA ALA A 117 -4.44 -5.67 -16.26
C ALA A 117 -2.91 -5.77 -16.05
N ALA A 118 -2.40 -5.25 -14.93
CA ALA A 118 -0.99 -5.32 -14.59
C ALA A 118 -0.48 -6.75 -14.31
N LEU A 119 -1.33 -7.66 -13.83
CA LEU A 119 -0.98 -9.07 -13.65
C LEU A 119 -0.90 -9.83 -14.98
N ARG A 120 -1.75 -9.49 -15.96
CA ARG A 120 -1.76 -10.11 -17.30
C ARG A 120 -0.56 -9.66 -18.13
N GLU A 121 -0.13 -8.41 -17.98
CA GLU A 121 0.97 -7.81 -18.74
C GLU A 121 2.08 -7.26 -17.82
N PRO A 122 2.88 -8.13 -17.17
CA PRO A 122 3.88 -7.71 -16.17
C PRO A 122 5.03 -6.85 -16.72
N ALA A 123 5.15 -6.72 -18.06
CA ALA A 123 6.16 -5.94 -18.75
C ALA A 123 5.78 -4.46 -18.95
N SER A 124 4.48 -4.11 -18.96
CA SER A 124 4.03 -2.72 -19.12
C SER A 124 3.95 -2.06 -17.75
N ASN A 125 5.03 -1.42 -17.32
CA ASN A 125 5.00 -0.60 -16.12
C ASN A 125 4.20 0.69 -16.41
N PRO A 126 3.08 0.98 -15.73
CA PRO A 126 2.52 2.32 -15.79
C PRO A 126 3.52 3.28 -15.11
N ALA A 127 4.03 4.23 -15.89
CA ALA A 127 4.94 5.27 -15.41
C ALA A 127 4.29 6.13 -14.32
#